data_AF-B8CYZ9-F1
#
_entry.id   AF-B8CYZ9-F1
#
_cell.length_a   1.000
_cell.length_b   1.000
_cell.length_c   1.000
_cell.angle_alpha   90.00
_cell.angle_beta   90.00
_cell.angle_gamma   90.00
#
_symmetry.space_group_name_H-M   'P 1'
#
loop_
_entity.id
_entity.type
_entity.pdbx_description
1 polymer ?
#
loop_
_entity_poly.entity_id
_entity_poly.type
_entity_poly.pdbx_seq_one_letter_code
_entity_poly.pdbx_strand_id
1 'polypeptide(L)'
;MTGIIKHISFARKWLDKAEDRFRAGDVLEGELLLTLAESESRKAWEVSVASRKGKIKKRSKISLSPGLVTVIGLIFVLVIVGIFTYLNLFPLSGEDYKLSLEDYRQERTLDLHKREGPHLINVKLTVDN
;
A
#
# COMPACT_ATOMS: atom_id res chain seq x y z
N MET A 1 7.99 1.78 -25.75
CA MET A 1 9.12 2.05 -24.84
C MET A 1 9.32 3.55 -24.50
N THR A 2 8.49 4.47 -25.01
CA THR A 2 8.72 5.93 -24.90
C THR A 2 8.17 6.61 -23.64
N GLY A 3 7.27 5.97 -22.90
CA GLY A 3 6.60 6.59 -21.74
C GLY A 3 7.52 6.87 -20.55
N ILE A 4 8.39 5.93 -20.19
CA ILE A 4 9.27 6.05 -19.00
C ILE A 4 10.26 7.20 -19.18
N ILE A 5 10.95 7.24 -20.32
CA ILE A 5 11.94 8.27 -20.64
C ILE A 5 11.28 9.66 -20.65
N LYS A 6 10.05 9.76 -21.16
CA LYS A 6 9.28 11.01 -21.15
C LYS A 6 9.03 11.51 -19.72
N HIS A 7 8.50 10.67 -18.84
CA HIS A 7 8.27 11.04 -17.43
C HIS A 7 9.57 11.41 -16.70
N ILE A 8 10.67 10.68 -16.93
CA ILE A 8 11.99 11.03 -16.38
C ILE A 8 12.44 12.42 -16.86
N SER A 9 12.27 12.73 -18.16
CA SER A 9 12.64 14.04 -18.69
C SER A 9 11.79 15.18 -18.13
N PHE A 10 10.50 14.95 -17.84
CA PHE A 10 9.67 15.93 -17.17
C PHE A 10 10.09 16.13 -15.71
N ALA A 11 10.36 15.06 -14.98
CA ALA A 11 10.87 15.15 -13.61
C ALA A 11 12.15 15.99 -13.54
N ARG A 12 13.12 15.77 -14.46
CA ARG A 12 14.33 16.61 -14.53
C ARG A 12 14.02 18.08 -14.76
N LYS A 13 13.16 18.41 -15.72
CA LYS A 13 12.77 19.80 -15.98
C LYS A 13 12.10 20.46 -14.77
N TRP A 14 11.35 19.72 -13.98
CA TRP A 14 10.74 20.24 -12.76
C TRP A 14 11.79 20.48 -11.67
N LEU A 15 12.77 19.58 -11.52
CA LEU A 15 13.89 19.77 -10.61
C LEU A 15 14.75 20.98 -10.99
N ASP A 16 15.08 21.14 -12.27
CA ASP A 16 15.86 22.30 -12.75
C ASP A 16 15.13 23.61 -12.41
N LYS A 17 13.82 23.68 -12.66
CA LYS A 17 13.01 24.85 -12.30
C LYS A 17 12.90 25.04 -10.79
N ALA A 18 12.78 23.96 -10.02
CA ALA A 18 12.72 24.04 -8.56
C ALA A 18 14.01 24.66 -8.02
N GLU A 19 15.16 24.21 -8.52
CA GLU A 19 16.47 24.76 -8.18
C GLU A 19 16.56 26.25 -8.49
N ASP A 20 16.11 26.68 -9.67
CA ASP A 20 16.06 28.10 -10.04
C ASP A 20 15.18 28.91 -9.07
N ARG A 21 14.04 28.36 -8.62
CA ARG A 21 13.14 29.03 -7.66
C ARG A 21 13.73 29.12 -6.26
N PHE A 22 14.36 28.06 -5.76
CA PHE A 22 15.07 28.11 -4.49
C PHE A 22 16.24 29.09 -4.51
N ARG A 23 17.00 29.15 -5.61
CA ARG A 23 18.06 30.14 -5.81
C ARG A 23 17.52 31.58 -5.84
N ALA A 24 16.31 31.78 -6.37
CA ALA A 24 15.62 33.06 -6.37
C ALA A 24 14.97 33.42 -5.00
N GLY A 25 15.01 32.52 -4.01
CA GLY A 25 14.38 32.71 -2.70
C GLY A 25 12.87 32.42 -2.67
N ASP A 26 12.31 31.93 -3.77
CA ASP A 26 10.90 31.56 -3.90
C ASP A 26 10.71 30.10 -3.47
N VAL A 27 10.70 29.89 -2.15
CA VAL A 27 10.66 28.56 -1.51
C VAL A 27 9.36 27.83 -1.83
N LEU A 28 8.21 28.51 -1.78
CA LEU A 28 6.89 27.90 -1.98
C LEU A 28 6.74 27.34 -3.40
N GLU A 29 7.11 28.12 -4.42
CA GLU A 29 7.08 27.65 -5.80
C GLU A 29 8.10 26.53 -6.04
N GLY A 30 9.27 26.60 -5.38
CA GLY A 30 10.28 25.54 -5.38
C GLY A 30 9.73 24.21 -4.85
N GLU A 31 9.05 24.21 -3.70
CA GLU A 31 8.43 23.01 -3.11
C GLU A 31 7.30 22.43 -3.97
N LEU A 32 6.50 23.30 -4.60
CA LEU A 32 5.48 22.87 -5.57
C LEU A 32 6.12 22.12 -6.75
N LEU A 33 7.22 22.66 -7.29
CA LEU A 33 7.95 22.05 -8.40
C LEU A 33 8.62 20.72 -7.99
N LEU A 34 9.10 20.61 -6.75
CA LEU A 34 9.60 19.33 -6.20
C LEU A 34 8.47 18.28 -6.14
N THR A 35 7.28 18.68 -5.70
CA THR A 35 6.12 17.78 -5.65
C THR A 35 5.73 17.29 -7.05
N LEU A 36 5.80 18.16 -8.05
CA LEU A 36 5.59 17.79 -9.45
C LEU A 36 6.65 16.80 -9.94
N ALA A 37 7.94 17.05 -9.62
CA ALA A 37 9.03 16.14 -9.96
C ALA A 37 8.86 14.75 -9.32
N GLU A 38 8.42 14.69 -8.06
CA GLU A 38 8.13 13.45 -7.36
C GLU A 38 7.00 12.68 -8.07
N SER A 39 5.92 13.36 -8.43
CA SER A 39 4.78 12.75 -9.10
C SER A 39 5.15 12.12 -10.45
N GLU A 40 5.98 12.82 -11.24
CA GLU A 40 6.48 12.33 -12.54
C GLU A 40 7.46 11.16 -12.36
N SER A 41 8.30 11.21 -11.32
CA SER A 41 9.23 10.12 -10.99
C SER A 41 8.48 8.86 -10.57
N ARG A 42 7.44 9.00 -9.73
CA ARG A 42 6.54 7.89 -9.37
C ARG A 42 5.88 7.31 -10.61
N LYS A 43 5.41 8.16 -11.53
CA LYS A 43 4.77 7.70 -12.78
C LYS A 43 5.73 6.97 -13.69
N ALA A 44 6.98 7.44 -13.82
CA ALA A 44 8.03 6.72 -14.55
C ALA A 44 8.28 5.32 -13.96
N TRP A 45 8.32 5.21 -12.63
CA TRP A 45 8.47 3.93 -11.93
C TRP A 45 7.27 3.01 -12.15
N GLU A 46 6.03 3.53 -12.04
CA GLU A 46 4.81 2.77 -12.30
C GLU A 46 4.78 2.22 -13.73
N VAL A 47 5.13 3.03 -14.73
CA VAL A 47 5.21 2.59 -16.12
C VAL A 47 6.30 1.53 -16.31
N SER A 48 7.44 1.66 -15.62
CA SER A 48 8.50 0.64 -15.60
C SER A 48 8.03 -0.68 -14.99
N VAL A 49 7.32 -0.63 -13.86
CA VAL A 49 6.73 -1.80 -13.21
C VAL A 49 5.65 -2.43 -14.09
N ALA A 50 4.76 -1.63 -14.67
CA ALA A 50 3.71 -2.09 -15.58
C ALA A 50 4.29 -2.73 -16.84
N SER A 51 5.37 -2.18 -17.41
CA SER A 51 6.09 -2.78 -18.54
C SER A 51 6.66 -4.16 -18.20
N ARG A 52 7.04 -4.41 -16.94
CA ARG A 52 7.48 -5.73 -16.47
C ARG A 52 6.29 -6.67 -16.23
N LYS A 53 5.20 -6.14 -15.67
CA LYS A 53 3.96 -6.89 -15.39
C LYS A 53 3.13 -7.23 -16.64
N GLY A 54 3.24 -6.47 -17.72
CA GLY A 54 2.57 -6.74 -18.99
C GLY A 54 3.02 -8.03 -19.69
N LYS A 55 4.13 -8.64 -19.25
CA LYS A 55 4.53 -10.00 -19.65
C LYS A 55 3.86 -11.11 -18.82
N ILE A 56 3.17 -10.77 -17.73
CA ILE A 56 2.48 -11.72 -16.86
C ILE A 56 1.00 -11.73 -17.23
N LYS A 57 0.70 -12.61 -18.19
CA LYS A 57 -0.60 -13.25 -18.47
C LYS A 57 -1.79 -12.33 -18.74
N LYS A 58 -2.23 -12.31 -20.01
CA LYS A 58 -3.65 -12.23 -20.38
C LYS A 58 -4.42 -13.09 -19.38
N ARG A 59 -5.19 -12.45 -18.50
CA ARG A 59 -6.10 -13.10 -17.57
C ARG A 59 -7.04 -13.94 -18.45
N SER A 60 -6.85 -15.25 -18.48
CA SER A 60 -7.81 -16.17 -19.06
C SER A 60 -9.15 -15.82 -18.44
N LYS A 61 -10.17 -15.52 -19.25
CA LYS A 61 -11.55 -15.47 -18.78
C LYS A 61 -11.80 -16.81 -18.09
N ILE A 62 -11.82 -16.82 -16.77
CA ILE A 62 -12.28 -17.97 -16.00
C ILE A 62 -13.78 -18.01 -16.28
N SER A 63 -14.17 -18.79 -17.27
CA SER A 63 -15.57 -19.12 -17.51
C SER A 63 -16.00 -20.05 -16.38
N LEU A 64 -16.42 -19.47 -15.26
CA LEU A 64 -17.16 -20.21 -14.26
C LEU A 64 -18.43 -20.73 -14.95
N SER A 65 -18.54 -22.06 -15.05
CA SER A 65 -19.77 -22.67 -15.53
C SER A 65 -20.91 -22.25 -14.59
N PRO A 66 -22.13 -22.03 -15.12
CA PRO A 66 -23.26 -21.58 -14.31
C PRO A 66 -23.54 -22.51 -13.12
N GLY A 67 -23.19 -23.80 -13.24
CA GLY A 67 -23.32 -24.78 -12.15
C GLY A 67 -22.39 -24.55 -10.94
N LEU A 68 -21.20 -23.96 -11.11
CA LEU A 68 -20.33 -23.66 -9.98
C LEU A 68 -20.85 -22.47 -9.16
N VAL A 69 -21.44 -21.49 -9.85
CA VAL A 69 -22.03 -20.30 -9.21
C VAL A 69 -23.24 -20.69 -8.35
N THR A 70 -24.09 -21.61 -8.85
CA THR A 70 -25.25 -22.08 -8.08
C THR A 70 -24.84 -22.88 -6.84
N VAL A 71 -23.83 -23.74 -6.94
CA VAL A 71 -23.33 -24.51 -5.79
C VAL A 71 -22.73 -23.59 -4.72
N ILE A 72 -21.92 -22.60 -5.11
CA ILE A 72 -21.36 -21.61 -4.17
C ILE A 72 -22.47 -20.80 -3.50
N GLY A 73 -23.47 -20.36 -4.28
CA GLY A 73 -24.62 -19.64 -3.74
C GLY A 73 -25.40 -20.48 -2.73
N LEU A 74 -25.60 -21.77 -3.01
CA LEU A 74 -26.34 -22.67 -2.12
C LEU A 74 -25.58 -22.93 -0.80
N ILE A 75 -24.26 -23.10 -0.86
CA ILE A 75 -23.41 -23.19 0.33
C ILE A 75 -23.49 -21.90 1.16
N PHE A 76 -23.42 -20.73 0.50
CA PHE A 76 -23.49 -19.44 1.18
C PHE A 76 -24.83 -19.24 1.91
N VAL A 77 -25.94 -19.63 1.29
CA VAL A 77 -27.27 -19.59 1.94
C VAL A 77 -27.33 -20.53 3.14
N LEU A 78 -26.80 -21.76 3.03
CA LEU A 78 -26.78 -22.70 4.15
C LEU A 78 -25.94 -22.17 5.33
N VAL A 79 -24.83 -21.48 5.06
CA VAL A 79 -24.02 -20.85 6.10
C VAL A 79 -24.79 -19.72 6.80
N ILE A 80 -25.46 -18.85 6.06
CA ILE A 80 -26.26 -17.76 6.65
C ILE A 80 -27.40 -18.34 7.51
N VAL A 81 -28.12 -19.33 6.98
CA VAL A 81 -29.21 -19.99 7.71
C VAL A 81 -28.67 -20.67 8.96
N GLY A 82 -27.53 -21.38 8.87
CA GLY A 82 -26.89 -22.02 10.02
C GLY A 82 -26.43 -21.04 11.10
N ILE A 83 -25.85 -19.90 10.70
CA ILE A 83 -25.49 -18.83 11.64
C ILE A 83 -26.75 -18.24 12.30
N PHE A 84 -27.79 -18.00 11.51
CA PHE A 84 -29.03 -17.43 12.02
C PHE A 84 -29.75 -18.36 12.99
N THR A 85 -29.81 -19.67 12.69
CA THR A 85 -30.37 -20.66 13.62
C THR A 85 -29.51 -20.82 14.86
N TYR A 86 -28.18 -20.83 14.74
CA TYR A 86 -27.26 -20.89 15.86
C TYR A 86 -27.44 -19.71 16.83
N LEU A 87 -27.53 -18.48 16.30
CA LEU A 87 -27.73 -17.27 17.10
C LEU A 87 -29.12 -17.20 17.76
N ASN A 88 -30.15 -17.78 17.15
CA ASN A 88 -31.49 -17.84 17.77
C ASN A 88 -31.61 -18.96 18.81
N LEU A 89 -30.89 -20.08 18.65
CA LEU A 89 -30.99 -21.24 19.54
C LEU A 89 -30.08 -21.12 20.78
N PHE A 90 -28.93 -20.46 20.63
CA PHE A 90 -28.08 -20.01 21.73
C PHE A 90 -28.17 -18.49 21.82
N PRO A 91 -29.15 -17.92 22.54
CA PRO A 91 -29.03 -16.51 22.91
C PRO A 91 -27.70 -16.39 23.65
N LEU A 92 -26.79 -15.58 23.11
CA LEU A 92 -25.57 -15.16 23.80
C LEU A 92 -26.02 -14.50 25.10
N SER A 93 -26.14 -15.31 26.15
CA SER A 93 -26.32 -14.87 27.52
C SER A 93 -25.14 -13.96 27.80
N GLY A 94 -25.44 -12.67 27.92
CA GLY A 94 -24.47 -11.63 28.18
C GLY A 94 -23.84 -11.86 29.56
N GLU A 95 -22.79 -12.67 29.58
CA GLU A 95 -21.76 -12.55 30.59
C GLU A 95 -21.00 -11.26 30.26
N ASP A 96 -21.14 -10.28 31.16
CA ASP A 96 -20.52 -8.97 31.13
C ASP A 96 -19.01 -9.04 30.83
N TYR A 97 -18.62 -8.93 29.56
CA TYR A 97 -17.28 -8.47 29.22
C TYR A 97 -17.21 -6.97 29.50
N LYS A 98 -17.13 -6.66 30.79
CA LYS A 98 -16.68 -5.38 31.30
C LYS A 98 -15.21 -5.26 30.89
N LEU A 99 -14.96 -4.78 29.66
CA LEU A 99 -13.63 -4.35 29.26
C LEU A 99 -13.22 -3.25 30.25
N SER A 100 -12.41 -3.64 31.23
CA SER A 100 -11.76 -2.70 32.12
C SER A 100 -10.83 -1.85 31.27
N LEU A 101 -11.25 -0.61 31.02
CA LEU A 101 -10.50 0.38 30.24
C LEU A 101 -9.25 0.89 30.97
N GLU A 102 -8.87 0.29 32.11
CA GLU A 102 -7.68 0.63 32.87
C GLU A 102 -6.41 -0.06 32.37
N ASP A 103 -6.49 -1.25 31.75
CA ASP A 103 -5.28 -1.97 31.31
C ASP A 103 -4.62 -1.37 30.05
N TYR A 104 -5.36 -0.58 29.27
CA TYR A 104 -4.82 0.02 28.03
C TYR A 104 -3.97 1.29 28.26
N ARG A 105 -3.92 1.81 29.50
CA ARG A 105 -3.19 3.05 29.82
C ARG A 105 -1.80 2.80 30.42
N GLN A 106 -1.50 1.57 30.85
CA GLN A 106 -0.27 1.27 31.59
C GLN A 106 0.88 0.75 30.71
N GLU A 107 0.61 0.31 29.47
CA GLU A 107 1.63 -0.28 28.60
C GLU A 107 2.39 0.73 27.71
N ARG A 108 2.00 2.01 27.71
CA ARG A 108 2.59 3.03 26.81
C ARG A 108 3.63 3.96 27.45
N THR A 109 4.17 3.63 28.61
CA THR A 109 5.21 4.43 29.30
C THR A 109 6.53 3.69 29.53
N LEU A 110 6.71 2.47 29.02
CA LEU A 110 7.91 1.65 29.29
C LEU A 110 8.84 1.35 28.09
N ASP A 111 8.63 1.99 26.93
CA ASP A 111 9.49 1.79 25.75
C ASP A 111 10.14 3.08 25.21
N LEU A 112 10.53 3.97 26.12
CA LEU A 112 11.32 5.18 25.80
C LEU A 112 12.81 5.08 26.21
N HIS A 113 13.32 3.87 26.49
CA HIS A 113 14.73 3.73 26.88
C HIS A 113 15.44 2.43 26.42
N LYS A 114 15.26 2.02 25.16
CA LYS A 114 16.19 1.04 24.55
C LYS A 114 16.64 1.45 23.16
N ARG A 115 17.74 2.20 23.21
CA ARG A 115 18.70 2.58 22.18
C ARG A 115 19.13 1.40 21.30
N GLU A 116 18.67 1.34 20.04
CA GLU A 116 19.43 0.75 18.92
C GLU A 116 19.22 1.65 17.68
N GLY A 117 20.31 2.19 17.15
CA GLY A 117 20.32 3.18 16.08
C GLY A 117 19.89 2.62 14.72
N PRO A 118 19.77 3.48 13.69
CA PRO A 118 19.40 3.03 12.35
C PRO A 118 20.45 2.06 11.80
N HIS A 119 20.04 0.80 11.57
CA HIS A 119 20.83 -0.17 10.84
C HIS A 119 20.98 0.28 9.39
N LEU A 120 22.14 0.87 9.07
CA LEU A 120 22.58 1.12 7.70
C LEU A 120 22.85 -0.22 7.03
N ILE A 121 22.04 -0.58 6.03
CA ILE A 121 22.31 -1.72 5.15
C ILE A 121 23.53 -1.35 4.30
N ASN A 122 24.69 -1.86 4.68
CA ASN A 122 25.93 -1.68 3.94
C ASN A 122 25.90 -2.59 2.70
N VAL A 123 25.46 -2.05 1.55
CA VAL A 123 25.50 -2.76 0.27
C VAL A 123 26.94 -2.74 -0.23
N LYS A 124 27.65 -3.86 -0.06
CA LYS A 124 28.99 -4.06 -0.59
C LYS A 124 28.90 -4.22 -2.11
N LEU A 125 29.18 -3.14 -2.85
CA LEU A 125 29.39 -3.19 -4.29
C LEU A 125 30.76 -3.82 -4.57
N THR A 126 30.83 -5.13 -4.74
CA THR A 126 31.98 -5.76 -5.40
C THR A 126 31.86 -5.49 -6.90
N VAL A 127 32.71 -4.60 -7.38
CA VAL A 127 33.03 -4.45 -8.80
C VAL A 127 34.17 -5.44 -9.07
N ASP A 128 33.85 -6.54 -9.73
CA ASP A 128 34.86 -7.43 -10.30
C ASP A 128 35.43 -6.74 -11.55
N ASN A 129 36.75 -6.62 -11.59
CA ASN A 129 37.54 -5.98 -12.63
C ASN A 129 38.02 -7.03 -13.63
#